data_AF-A0ABD0MPG6-F1
#
_entry.id   AF-A0ABD0MPG6-F1
#
_cell.length_a   1.000
_cell.length_b   1.000
_cell.length_c   1.000
_cell.angle_alpha   90.00
_cell.angle_beta   90.00
_cell.angle_gamma   90.00
#
_symmetry.space_group_name_H-M   'P 1'
#
loop_
_entity.id
_entity.type
_entity.pdbx_description
1 polymer ?
#
loop_
_entity_poly.entity_id
_entity_poly.type
_entity_poly.pdbx_seq_one_letter_code
_entity_poly.pdbx_strand_id
1 'polypeptide(L)'
;IKEHVKQIEKAVQGKEPRFVLRALRALPSTSRRLNPNVLHKAVSGFFTSNAASKEFLLGFLEEPVENEGDVQFRPRTGKAAATPLIPEVEAYLQLLMVVYLTNNKRYTEAQKVSDDLLQKIGSQNRRALDLVAAKCYYYHSRVYEFLNQLDVVRSFLHTRLRTATLRHDADGQATLLNLLLRNYLQYNLYDQAEKLVSKSVFPELANNNEWARYLYYT
;
A
#
# COMPACT_ATOMS: atom_id res chain seq x y z
N ILE A 1 -13.94 -6.42 2.07
CA ILE A 1 -13.68 -5.06 1.55
C ILE A 1 -14.56 -4.02 2.26
N LYS A 2 -15.91 -4.07 2.18
CA LYS A 2 -16.79 -3.09 2.84
C LYS A 2 -16.54 -2.94 4.35
N GLU A 3 -16.35 -4.04 5.07
CA GLU A 3 -16.02 -4.02 6.50
C GLU A 3 -14.63 -3.42 6.79
N HIS A 4 -13.65 -3.62 5.88
CA HIS A 4 -12.32 -3.03 6.00
C HIS A 4 -12.38 -1.52 5.79
N VAL A 5 -13.15 -1.06 4.78
CA VAL A 5 -13.38 0.37 4.54
C VAL A 5 -14.06 1.01 5.74
N LYS A 6 -15.08 0.37 6.33
CA LYS A 6 -15.75 0.84 7.55
C LYS A 6 -14.79 0.92 8.75
N GLN A 7 -13.87 -0.04 8.89
CA GLN A 7 -12.85 -0.03 9.94
C GLN A 7 -11.83 1.10 9.72
N ILE A 8 -11.41 1.37 8.48
CA ILE A 8 -10.53 2.48 8.13
C ILE A 8 -11.23 3.82 8.39
N GLU A 9 -12.50 3.97 7.99
CA GLU A 9 -13.30 5.17 8.28
C GLU A 9 -13.45 5.41 9.78
N LYS A 10 -13.75 4.35 10.56
CA LYS A 10 -13.79 4.43 12.02
C LYS A 10 -12.43 4.76 12.62
N ALA A 11 -11.34 4.27 12.06
CA ALA A 11 -9.98 4.59 12.50
C ALA A 11 -9.66 6.07 12.31
N VAL A 12 -10.06 6.63 11.17
CA VAL A 12 -9.84 8.05 10.84
C VAL A 12 -10.71 8.95 11.74
N GLN A 13 -11.96 8.57 11.98
CA GLN A 13 -12.87 9.31 12.87
C GLN A 13 -12.48 9.19 14.35
N GLY A 14 -12.07 8.01 14.79
CA GLY A 14 -11.67 7.73 16.18
C GLY A 14 -10.20 8.00 16.50
N LYS A 15 -9.37 8.31 15.49
CA LYS A 15 -7.89 8.42 15.60
C LYS A 15 -7.21 7.18 16.18
N GLU A 16 -7.82 6.01 16.03
CA GLU A 16 -7.30 4.77 16.58
C GLU A 16 -6.62 3.92 15.49
N PRO A 17 -5.27 3.85 15.45
CA PRO A 17 -4.54 3.16 14.39
C PRO A 17 -4.76 1.64 14.38
N ARG A 18 -5.26 1.06 15.48
CA ARG A 18 -5.55 -0.37 15.64
C ARG A 18 -6.50 -0.93 14.57
N PHE A 19 -7.48 -0.13 14.15
CA PHE A 19 -8.47 -0.58 13.16
C PHE A 19 -7.89 -0.67 11.74
N VAL A 20 -6.96 0.23 11.39
CA VAL A 20 -6.20 0.15 10.13
C VAL A 20 -5.31 -1.09 10.13
N LEU A 21 -4.59 -1.35 11.22
CA LEU A 21 -3.72 -2.53 11.36
C LEU A 21 -4.51 -3.85 11.24
N ARG A 22 -5.72 -3.93 11.80
CA ARG A 22 -6.60 -5.10 11.68
C ARG A 22 -7.00 -5.36 10.23
N ALA A 23 -7.41 -4.32 9.51
CA ALA A 23 -7.76 -4.41 8.09
C ALA A 23 -6.55 -4.80 7.22
N LEU A 24 -5.35 -4.29 7.53
CA LEU A 24 -4.11 -4.63 6.84
C LEU A 24 -3.63 -6.06 7.14
N ARG A 25 -3.85 -6.59 8.36
CA ARG A 25 -3.51 -7.99 8.70
C ARG A 25 -4.38 -8.99 7.96
N ALA A 26 -5.64 -8.65 7.69
CA ALA A 26 -6.56 -9.48 6.90
C ALA A 26 -6.29 -9.42 5.38
N LEU A 27 -5.42 -8.51 4.92
CA LEU A 27 -5.14 -8.25 3.50
C LEU A 27 -4.69 -9.50 2.72
N PRO A 28 -3.76 -10.35 3.21
CA PRO A 28 -3.34 -11.54 2.48
C PRO A 28 -4.48 -12.55 2.31
N SER A 29 -5.28 -12.77 3.37
CA SER A 29 -6.43 -13.68 3.32
C SER A 29 -7.51 -13.19 2.37
N THR A 30 -7.77 -11.87 2.34
CA THR A 30 -8.66 -11.30 1.35
C THR A 30 -8.09 -11.39 -0.05
N SER A 31 -6.78 -11.19 -0.23
CA SER A 31 -6.13 -11.21 -1.55
C SER A 31 -6.25 -12.55 -2.26
N ARG A 32 -6.24 -13.66 -1.52
CA ARG A 32 -6.45 -15.01 -2.07
C ARG A 32 -7.89 -15.28 -2.52
N ARG A 33 -8.85 -14.47 -2.03
CA ARG A 33 -10.29 -14.59 -2.33
C ARG A 33 -10.78 -13.43 -3.21
N LEU A 34 -9.86 -12.64 -3.79
CA LEU A 34 -10.23 -11.53 -4.65
C LEU A 34 -10.65 -12.04 -6.03
N ASN A 35 -11.89 -11.75 -6.40
CA ASN A 35 -12.40 -11.96 -7.75
C ASN A 35 -12.34 -10.63 -8.54
N PRO A 36 -12.01 -10.66 -9.84
CA PRO A 36 -11.97 -9.47 -10.71
C PRO A 36 -13.31 -8.71 -10.66
N ASN A 37 -14.43 -9.44 -10.67
CA ASN A 37 -15.78 -8.87 -10.60
C ASN A 37 -16.03 -8.09 -9.29
N VAL A 38 -15.45 -8.55 -8.17
CA VAL A 38 -15.59 -7.89 -6.87
C VAL A 38 -14.72 -6.64 -6.80
N LEU A 39 -13.52 -6.67 -7.40
CA LEU A 39 -12.65 -5.50 -7.57
C LEU A 39 -13.30 -4.45 -8.48
N HIS A 40 -13.84 -4.86 -9.63
CA HIS A 40 -14.53 -3.97 -10.56
C HIS A 40 -15.76 -3.31 -9.92
N LYS A 41 -16.59 -4.08 -9.19
CA LYS A 41 -17.73 -3.55 -8.41
C LYS A 41 -17.27 -2.65 -7.25
N ALA A 42 -16.17 -2.99 -6.57
CA ALA A 42 -15.62 -2.17 -5.49
C ALA A 42 -15.07 -0.84 -5.98
N VAL A 43 -14.29 -0.84 -7.08
CA VAL A 43 -13.77 0.37 -7.69
C VAL A 43 -14.93 1.23 -8.21
N SER A 44 -15.87 0.65 -8.94
CA SER A 44 -17.03 1.38 -9.47
C SER A 44 -17.96 1.94 -8.39
N GLY A 45 -18.11 1.24 -7.27
CA GLY A 45 -19.01 1.63 -6.19
C GLY A 45 -18.41 2.55 -5.12
N PHE A 46 -17.08 2.62 -5.02
CA PHE A 46 -16.38 3.55 -4.12
C PHE A 46 -15.88 4.79 -4.87
N PHE A 47 -15.28 4.65 -6.05
CA PHE A 47 -14.84 5.78 -6.86
C PHE A 47 -16.02 6.38 -7.62
N THR A 48 -16.85 7.15 -6.92
CA THR A 48 -17.98 7.88 -7.51
C THR A 48 -17.63 9.32 -7.86
N SER A 49 -16.57 9.88 -7.25
CA SER A 49 -16.17 11.28 -7.35
C SER A 49 -14.88 11.54 -8.14
N ASN A 50 -14.00 10.54 -8.28
CA ASN A 50 -12.71 10.69 -8.97
C ASN A 50 -12.67 9.84 -10.26
N ALA A 51 -13.22 10.40 -11.34
CA ALA A 51 -13.40 9.71 -12.63
C ALA A 51 -12.06 9.30 -13.28
N ALA A 52 -11.01 10.11 -13.16
CA ALA A 52 -9.71 9.82 -13.76
C ALA A 52 -9.00 8.62 -13.08
N SER A 53 -8.98 8.58 -11.74
CA SER A 53 -8.48 7.40 -11.01
C SER A 53 -9.30 6.17 -11.32
N LYS A 54 -10.63 6.31 -11.45
CA LYS A 54 -11.54 5.21 -11.78
C LYS A 54 -11.24 4.64 -13.17
N GLU A 55 -11.20 5.47 -14.21
CA GLU A 55 -10.94 5.04 -15.59
C GLU A 55 -9.56 4.42 -15.73
N PHE A 56 -8.54 5.00 -15.09
CA PHE A 56 -7.19 4.44 -15.06
C PHE A 56 -7.18 3.04 -14.43
N LEU A 57 -7.82 2.87 -13.27
CA LEU A 57 -7.88 1.59 -12.57
C LEU A 57 -8.74 0.55 -13.32
N LEU A 58 -9.85 0.97 -13.92
CA LEU A 58 -10.70 0.10 -14.73
C LEU A 58 -10.01 -0.34 -16.02
N GLY A 59 -9.14 0.47 -16.62
CA GLY A 59 -8.34 0.08 -17.79
C GLY A 59 -7.35 -1.08 -17.55
N PHE A 60 -7.00 -1.37 -16.29
CA PHE A 60 -6.14 -2.51 -15.92
C PHE A 60 -6.93 -3.76 -15.49
N LEU A 61 -8.25 -3.66 -15.37
CA LEU A 61 -9.12 -4.78 -15.02
C LEU A 61 -9.73 -5.34 -16.31
N GLU A 62 -9.54 -6.62 -16.58
CA GLU A 62 -10.30 -7.31 -17.62
C GLU A 62 -11.80 -7.18 -17.34
N GLU A 63 -12.60 -7.02 -18.41
CA GLU A 63 -14.04 -6.82 -18.32
C GLU A 63 -14.69 -7.88 -17.44
N PRO A 64 -15.63 -7.50 -16.55
CA PRO A 64 -16.26 -8.44 -15.65
C PRO A 64 -17.07 -9.45 -16.46
N VAL A 65 -16.59 -10.70 -16.52
CA VAL A 65 -17.40 -11.82 -16.98
C VAL A 65 -18.59 -11.93 -16.03
N GLU A 66 -19.80 -11.68 -16.51
CA GLU A 66 -21.02 -11.82 -15.71
C GLU A 66 -21.15 -13.27 -15.23
N ASN A 67 -20.64 -13.55 -14.04
CA ASN A 67 -20.85 -14.82 -13.36
C ASN A 67 -21.91 -14.61 -12.28
N GLU A 68 -23.01 -15.35 -12.44
CA GLU A 68 -24.12 -15.48 -11.51
C GLU A 68 -23.61 -15.88 -10.12
N GLY A 69 -23.69 -14.94 -9.19
CA GLY A 69 -23.15 -15.09 -7.86
C GLY A 69 -23.10 -13.72 -7.24
N ASP A 70 -24.29 -13.21 -6.92
CA ASP A 70 -24.53 -11.85 -6.48
C ASP A 70 -23.79 -11.56 -5.17
N VAL A 71 -22.52 -11.20 -5.30
CA VAL A 71 -21.76 -10.61 -4.19
C VAL A 71 -22.47 -9.29 -3.94
N GLN A 72 -23.20 -9.24 -2.82
CA GLN A 72 -24.06 -8.14 -2.38
C GLN A 72 -23.22 -6.88 -2.08
N PHE A 73 -22.64 -6.32 -3.13
CA PHE A 73 -21.85 -5.12 -3.13
C PHE A 73 -22.74 -4.03 -3.72
N ARG A 74 -23.66 -3.52 -2.90
CA ARG A 74 -24.40 -2.31 -3.26
C ARG A 74 -23.38 -1.16 -3.36
N PRO A 75 -23.26 -0.49 -4.52
CA PRO A 75 -22.53 0.78 -4.65
C PRO A 75 -22.97 1.74 -3.54
N ARG A 76 -22.09 2.64 -3.07
CA ARG A 76 -22.58 3.75 -2.24
C ARG A 76 -23.59 4.51 -3.08
N THR A 77 -24.84 4.55 -2.66
CA THR A 77 -25.90 5.34 -3.30
C THR A 77 -26.32 6.49 -2.39
N GLY A 78 -26.59 7.66 -2.95
CA GLY A 78 -27.05 8.85 -2.22
C GLY A 78 -25.91 9.73 -1.69
N LYS A 79 -26.14 10.44 -0.57
CA LYS A 79 -25.22 11.45 0.00
C LYS A 79 -23.80 10.90 0.34
N ALA A 80 -23.67 9.60 0.60
CA ALA A 80 -22.37 8.95 0.89
C ALA A 80 -21.49 8.72 -0.37
N ALA A 81 -22.07 8.84 -1.57
CA ALA A 81 -21.37 8.84 -2.86
C ALA A 81 -20.89 10.24 -3.27
N ALA A 82 -21.52 11.28 -2.73
CA ALA A 82 -21.18 12.69 -2.98
C ALA A 82 -20.07 13.19 -2.04
N THR A 83 -19.88 12.55 -0.89
CA THR A 83 -18.72 12.82 -0.02
C THR A 83 -17.46 12.29 -0.70
N PRO A 84 -16.42 13.14 -0.91
CA PRO A 84 -15.15 12.69 -1.47
C PRO A 84 -14.61 11.54 -0.61
N LEU A 85 -14.11 10.50 -1.28
CA LEU A 85 -13.49 9.38 -0.59
C LEU A 85 -12.38 9.89 0.32
N ILE A 86 -12.30 9.29 1.50
CA ILE A 86 -11.19 9.52 2.41
C ILE A 86 -9.92 8.96 1.71
N PRO A 87 -8.85 9.75 1.60
CA PRO A 87 -7.60 9.34 0.96
C PRO A 87 -7.07 7.97 1.39
N GLU A 88 -7.22 7.64 2.67
CA GLU A 88 -6.81 6.38 3.28
C GLU A 88 -7.55 5.17 2.66
N VAL A 89 -8.81 5.35 2.26
CA VAL A 89 -9.62 4.33 1.59
C VAL A 89 -9.21 4.17 0.13
N GLU A 90 -8.93 5.27 -0.57
CA GLU A 90 -8.42 5.25 -1.94
C GLU A 90 -7.07 4.52 -2.01
N ALA A 91 -6.13 4.86 -1.11
CA ALA A 91 -4.83 4.20 -1.03
C ALA A 91 -4.95 2.69 -0.72
N TYR A 92 -5.88 2.31 0.15
CA TYR A 92 -6.13 0.89 0.47
C TYR A 92 -6.70 0.11 -0.73
N LEU A 93 -7.63 0.71 -1.49
CA LEU A 93 -8.21 0.07 -2.68
C LEU A 93 -7.16 -0.06 -3.79
N GLN A 94 -6.37 0.98 -4.04
CA GLN A 94 -5.25 0.91 -4.99
C GLN A 94 -4.20 -0.12 -4.56
N LEU A 95 -3.88 -0.21 -3.27
CA LEU A 95 -3.00 -1.26 -2.73
C LEU A 95 -3.55 -2.66 -3.02
N LEU A 96 -4.85 -2.87 -2.82
CA LEU A 96 -5.52 -4.15 -3.11
C LEU A 96 -5.39 -4.52 -4.60
N MET A 97 -5.47 -3.53 -5.49
CA MET A 97 -5.25 -3.72 -6.92
C MET A 97 -3.82 -4.10 -7.26
N VAL A 98 -2.82 -3.44 -6.66
CA VAL A 98 -1.40 -3.80 -6.83
C VAL A 98 -1.17 -5.25 -6.41
N VAL A 99 -1.75 -5.69 -5.29
CA VAL A 99 -1.65 -7.08 -4.83
C VAL A 99 -2.30 -8.04 -5.83
N TYR A 100 -3.49 -7.70 -6.33
CA TYR A 100 -4.19 -8.51 -7.32
C TYR A 100 -3.39 -8.66 -8.64
N LEU A 101 -2.90 -7.55 -9.19
CA LEU A 101 -2.08 -7.55 -10.41
C LEU A 101 -0.77 -8.34 -10.23
N THR A 102 -0.15 -8.23 -9.05
CA THR A 102 1.05 -9.01 -8.70
C THR A 102 0.76 -10.51 -8.67
N ASN A 103 -0.40 -10.92 -8.13
CA ASN A 103 -0.81 -12.33 -8.11
C ASN A 103 -1.11 -12.87 -9.51
N ASN A 104 -1.69 -12.03 -10.39
CA ASN A 104 -1.95 -12.36 -11.79
C ASN A 104 -0.71 -12.28 -12.70
N LYS A 105 0.48 -12.05 -12.13
CA LYS A 105 1.77 -11.92 -12.84
C LYS A 105 1.82 -10.77 -13.86
N ARG A 106 0.93 -9.78 -13.78
CA ARG A 106 0.94 -8.57 -14.62
C ARG A 106 1.78 -7.47 -13.95
N TYR A 107 3.10 -7.63 -14.00
CA TYR A 107 4.01 -6.78 -13.24
C TYR A 107 4.15 -5.36 -13.78
N THR A 108 4.09 -5.16 -15.10
CA THR A 108 4.21 -3.84 -15.74
C THR A 108 3.04 -2.91 -15.43
N GLU A 109 1.82 -3.46 -15.37
CA GLU A 109 0.62 -2.74 -14.97
C GLU A 109 0.65 -2.43 -13.46
N ALA A 110 1.06 -3.41 -12.65
CA ALA A 110 1.21 -3.23 -11.20
C ALA A 110 2.21 -2.11 -10.86
N GLN A 111 3.29 -1.99 -11.63
CA GLN A 111 4.28 -0.93 -11.47
C GLN A 111 3.65 0.44 -11.64
N LYS A 112 2.96 0.69 -12.76
CA LYS A 112 2.31 1.97 -13.05
C LYS A 112 1.29 2.35 -11.97
N VAL A 113 0.47 1.39 -11.54
CA VAL A 113 -0.52 1.63 -10.47
C VAL A 113 0.17 1.94 -9.14
N SER A 114 1.29 1.27 -8.84
CA SER A 114 2.05 1.54 -7.62
C SER A 114 2.74 2.90 -7.61
N ASP A 115 3.24 3.36 -8.77
CA ASP A 115 3.89 4.67 -8.91
C ASP A 115 2.87 5.81 -8.72
N ASP A 116 1.71 5.71 -9.37
CA ASP A 116 0.60 6.67 -9.20
C ASP A 116 0.12 6.73 -7.75
N LEU A 117 -0.05 5.57 -7.11
CA LEU A 117 -0.42 5.47 -5.70
C LEU A 117 0.59 6.21 -4.80
N LEU A 118 1.89 6.03 -5.04
CA LEU A 118 2.92 6.65 -4.22
C LEU A 118 3.07 8.16 -4.49
N GLN A 119 2.78 8.64 -5.70
CA GLN A 119 2.69 10.07 -5.99
C GLN A 119 1.51 10.71 -5.23
N LYS A 120 0.34 10.05 -5.22
CA LYS A 120 -0.86 10.51 -4.50
C LYS A 120 -0.68 10.49 -2.98
N ILE A 121 -0.07 9.44 -2.42
CA ILE A 121 0.27 9.40 -1.00
C ILE A 121 1.28 10.51 -0.67
N GLY A 122 2.22 10.78 -1.57
CA GLY A 122 3.24 11.82 -1.39
C GLY A 122 2.68 13.24 -1.32
N SER A 123 1.55 13.53 -1.98
CA SER A 123 0.91 14.85 -1.95
C SER A 123 0.01 15.05 -0.73
N GLN A 124 -0.34 13.98 -0.01
CA GLN A 124 -1.28 14.01 1.11
C GLN A 124 -0.56 13.83 2.45
N ASN A 125 -0.42 14.91 3.21
CA ASN A 125 0.28 14.92 4.51
C ASN A 125 -0.63 14.54 5.68
N ARG A 126 -1.17 13.31 5.71
CA ARG A 126 -1.98 12.80 6.84
C ARG A 126 -1.25 11.68 7.59
N ARG A 127 -1.11 11.82 8.93
CA ARG A 127 -0.50 10.77 9.78
C ARG A 127 -1.24 9.42 9.76
N ALA A 128 -2.56 9.42 9.58
CA ALA A 128 -3.31 8.17 9.45
C ALA A 128 -2.95 7.39 8.17
N LEU A 129 -2.44 8.10 7.15
CA LEU A 129 -2.00 7.52 5.89
C LEU A 129 -0.65 6.81 6.03
N ASP A 130 0.18 7.21 6.99
CA ASP A 130 1.55 6.70 7.16
C ASP A 130 1.57 5.17 7.39
N LEU A 131 0.62 4.63 8.17
CA LEU A 131 0.44 3.18 8.38
C LEU A 131 0.08 2.42 7.09
N VAL A 132 -0.73 3.03 6.22
CA VAL A 132 -1.10 2.44 4.93
C VAL A 132 0.06 2.57 3.95
N ALA A 133 0.73 3.73 3.95
CA ALA A 133 1.90 4.04 3.13
C ALA A 133 3.05 3.05 3.39
N ALA A 134 3.29 2.66 4.65
CA ALA A 134 4.26 1.62 5.00
C ALA A 134 4.01 0.30 4.25
N LYS A 135 2.74 -0.11 4.09
CA LYS A 135 2.38 -1.28 3.27
C LYS A 135 2.46 -1.01 1.78
N CYS A 136 2.12 0.20 1.33
CA CYS A 136 2.31 0.59 -0.06
C CYS A 136 3.79 0.53 -0.48
N TYR A 137 4.71 1.03 0.34
CA TYR A 137 6.15 0.94 0.08
C TYR A 137 6.64 -0.52 0.00
N TYR A 138 6.14 -1.38 0.89
CA TYR A 138 6.46 -2.82 0.85
C TYR A 138 6.02 -3.47 -0.47
N TYR A 139 4.76 -3.27 -0.88
CA TYR A 139 4.26 -3.87 -2.12
C TYR A 139 4.87 -3.25 -3.37
N HIS A 140 5.13 -1.95 -3.36
CA HIS A 140 5.86 -1.29 -4.44
C HIS A 140 7.27 -1.87 -4.60
N SER A 141 8.05 -1.95 -3.51
CA SER A 141 9.37 -2.60 -3.56
C SER A 141 9.28 -4.02 -4.11
N ARG A 142 8.27 -4.80 -3.69
CA ARG A 142 8.06 -6.17 -4.15
C ARG A 142 7.72 -6.28 -5.64
N VAL A 143 6.95 -5.35 -6.21
CA VAL A 143 6.68 -5.31 -7.66
C VAL A 143 7.96 -5.04 -8.44
N TYR A 144 8.78 -4.10 -7.95
CA TYR A 144 10.07 -3.79 -8.56
C TYR A 144 11.11 -4.90 -8.39
N GLU A 145 11.03 -5.71 -7.32
CA GLU A 145 11.81 -6.95 -7.18
C GLU A 145 11.48 -7.93 -8.31
N PHE A 146 10.20 -8.12 -8.66
CA PHE A 146 9.81 -9.01 -9.76
C PHE A 146 10.26 -8.50 -11.14
N LEU A 147 10.36 -7.19 -11.31
CA LEU A 147 10.85 -6.54 -12.54
C LEU A 147 12.38 -6.42 -12.58
N ASN A 148 13.09 -6.83 -11.53
CA ASN A 148 14.55 -6.66 -11.36
C ASN A 148 15.05 -5.20 -11.51
N GLN A 149 14.20 -4.20 -11.22
CA GLN A 149 14.52 -2.78 -11.33
C GLN A 149 14.71 -2.10 -9.97
N LEU A 150 15.48 -2.74 -9.09
CA LEU A 150 15.61 -2.33 -7.70
C LEU A 150 16.55 -1.14 -7.48
N ASP A 151 17.44 -0.85 -8.44
CA ASP A 151 18.36 0.30 -8.36
C ASP A 151 17.63 1.64 -8.45
N VAL A 152 16.59 1.72 -9.30
CA VAL A 152 15.79 2.95 -9.47
C VAL A 152 15.01 3.26 -8.19
N VAL A 153 14.49 2.22 -7.53
CA VAL A 153 13.72 2.35 -6.29
C VAL A 153 14.59 2.79 -5.11
N ARG A 154 15.89 2.48 -5.11
CA ARG A 154 16.81 2.83 -4.01
C ARG A 154 16.82 4.34 -3.72
N SER A 155 16.96 5.17 -4.75
CA SER A 155 16.95 6.64 -4.60
C SER A 155 15.61 7.15 -4.06
N PHE A 156 14.51 6.58 -4.55
CA PHE A 156 13.17 6.92 -4.08
C PHE A 156 12.97 6.55 -2.60
N LEU A 157 13.39 5.35 -2.19
CA LEU A 157 13.32 4.89 -0.80
C LEU A 157 14.15 5.77 0.14
N HIS A 158 15.36 6.17 -0.25
CA HIS A 158 16.18 7.11 0.55
C HIS A 158 15.50 8.45 0.76
N THR A 159 14.92 9.01 -0.31
CA THR A 159 14.18 10.28 -0.23
C THR A 159 13.01 10.16 0.73
N ARG A 160 12.24 9.07 0.64
CA ARG A 160 11.11 8.80 1.54
C ARG A 160 11.54 8.52 2.97
N LEU A 161 12.64 7.82 3.19
CA LEU A 161 13.19 7.56 4.53
C LEU A 161 13.53 8.86 5.23
N ARG A 162 14.20 9.80 4.53
CA ARG A 162 14.51 11.13 5.05
C ARG A 162 13.25 11.92 5.40
N THR A 163 12.18 11.82 4.62
CA THR A 163 10.91 12.47 4.94
C THR A 163 10.23 11.83 6.15
N ALA A 164 10.27 10.50 6.26
CA ALA A 164 9.67 9.76 7.38
C ALA A 164 10.38 10.07 8.70
N THR A 165 11.71 10.16 8.70
CA THR A 165 12.50 10.51 9.89
C THR A 165 12.19 11.93 10.37
N LEU A 166 12.08 12.90 9.45
CA LEU A 166 11.69 14.28 9.76
C LEU A 166 10.24 14.39 10.27
N ARG A 167 9.34 13.53 9.80
CA ARG A 167 7.94 13.47 10.24
C ARG A 167 7.75 12.70 11.55
N HIS A 168 8.82 12.08 12.08
CA HIS A 168 8.79 11.16 13.22
C HIS A 168 7.80 10.00 13.04
N ASP A 169 7.71 9.47 11.83
CA ASP A 169 6.91 8.29 11.52
C ASP A 169 7.73 7.01 11.74
N ALA A 170 7.58 6.42 12.93
CA ALA A 170 8.30 5.21 13.34
C ALA A 170 7.99 4.00 12.45
N ASP A 171 6.73 3.82 12.04
CA ASP A 171 6.31 2.65 11.25
C ASP A 171 6.81 2.75 9.80
N GLY A 172 6.67 3.92 9.18
CA GLY A 172 7.21 4.18 7.85
C GLY A 172 8.73 4.10 7.83
N GLN A 173 9.41 4.68 8.83
CA GLN A 173 10.87 4.61 8.94
C GLN A 173 11.37 3.17 9.07
N ALA A 174 10.78 2.36 9.95
CA ALA A 174 11.18 0.96 10.14
C ALA A 174 11.01 0.13 8.87
N THR A 175 9.87 0.27 8.19
CA THR A 175 9.59 -0.47 6.95
C THR A 175 10.53 -0.05 5.82
N LEU A 176 10.76 1.24 5.64
CA LEU A 176 11.68 1.76 4.61
C LEU A 176 13.12 1.31 4.86
N LEU A 177 13.57 1.30 6.12
CA LEU A 177 14.92 0.84 6.47
C LEU A 177 15.09 -0.65 6.15
N ASN A 178 14.13 -1.50 6.54
CA ASN A 178 14.15 -2.93 6.22
C ASN A 178 14.17 -3.20 4.71
N LEU A 179 13.44 -2.40 3.93
CA LEU A 179 13.43 -2.50 2.47
C LEU A 179 14.78 -2.10 1.84
N LEU A 180 15.41 -1.04 2.35
CA LEU A 180 16.74 -0.61 1.92
C LEU A 180 17.82 -1.64 2.25
N LEU A 181 17.81 -2.22 3.45
CA LEU A 181 18.73 -3.29 3.83
C LEU A 181 18.60 -4.49 2.92
N ARG A 182 17.36 -4.93 2.67
CA ARG A 182 17.09 -6.02 1.73
C ARG A 182 17.60 -5.72 0.32
N ASN A 183 17.43 -4.48 -0.15
CA ASN A 183 17.95 -4.03 -1.44
C ASN A 183 19.49 -4.14 -1.48
N TYR A 184 20.20 -3.66 -0.45
CA TYR A 184 21.65 -3.75 -0.42
C TYR A 184 22.16 -5.19 -0.35
N LEU A 185 21.52 -6.05 0.44
CA LEU A 185 21.87 -7.46 0.52
C LEU A 185 21.67 -8.17 -0.82
N GLN A 186 20.60 -7.86 -1.56
CA GLN A 186 20.34 -8.43 -2.88
C GLN A 186 21.43 -8.11 -3.91
N TYR A 187 22.05 -6.93 -3.81
CA TYR A 187 23.14 -6.49 -4.69
C TYR A 187 24.54 -6.73 -4.10
N ASN A 188 24.64 -7.45 -2.99
CA ASN A 188 25.89 -7.73 -2.27
C ASN A 188 26.66 -6.45 -1.85
N LEU A 189 25.96 -5.35 -1.57
CA LEU A 189 26.52 -4.06 -1.16
C LEU A 189 26.67 -3.98 0.38
N TYR A 190 27.42 -4.91 0.97
CA TYR A 190 27.52 -5.07 2.43
C TYR A 190 28.09 -3.84 3.13
N ASP A 191 29.16 -3.24 2.61
CA ASP A 191 29.78 -2.04 3.21
C ASP A 191 28.81 -0.84 3.27
N GLN A 192 27.91 -0.73 2.30
CA GLN A 192 26.91 0.34 2.30
C GLN A 192 25.80 0.06 3.31
N ALA A 193 25.40 -1.21 3.45
CA ALA A 193 24.44 -1.63 4.45
C ALA A 193 24.97 -1.36 5.87
N GLU A 194 26.21 -1.75 6.17
CA GLU A 194 26.85 -1.50 7.48
C GLU A 194 26.94 0.00 7.82
N LYS A 195 27.35 0.82 6.83
CA LYS A 195 27.39 2.29 6.99
C LYS A 195 26.02 2.90 7.21
N LEU A 196 24.97 2.33 6.62
CA LEU A 196 23.61 2.77 6.84
C LEU A 196 23.15 2.40 8.26
N VAL A 197 23.30 1.13 8.66
CA VAL A 197 22.92 0.61 9.99
C VAL A 197 23.61 1.39 11.11
N SER A 198 24.92 1.60 11.01
CA SER A 198 25.69 2.33 12.02
C SER A 198 25.27 3.80 12.19
N LYS A 199 24.71 4.43 11.16
CA LYS A 199 24.29 5.84 11.17
C LYS A 199 22.79 6.05 11.33
N SER A 200 21.99 5.00 11.14
CA SER A 200 20.53 5.06 11.28
C SER A 200 20.11 4.55 12.64
N VAL A 201 19.23 5.28 13.32
CA VAL A 201 18.58 4.80 14.54
C VAL A 201 17.30 4.07 14.14
N PHE A 202 17.20 2.79 14.49
CA PHE A 202 15.97 2.04 14.31
C PHE A 202 14.92 2.51 15.35
N PRO A 203 13.69 2.83 14.93
CA PRO A 203 12.70 3.40 15.84
C PRO A 203 12.15 2.35 16.83
N GLU A 204 12.10 2.72 18.12
CA GLU A 204 11.66 1.83 19.22
C GLU A 204 10.18 1.43 19.13
N LEU A 205 9.34 2.33 18.63
CA LEU A 205 7.89 2.14 18.51
C LEU A 205 7.48 1.24 17.33
N ALA A 206 8.45 0.70 16.59
CA ALA A 206 8.16 -0.16 15.45
C ALA A 206 7.50 -1.48 15.87
N ASN A 207 6.68 -2.01 14.97
CA ASN A 207 6.07 -3.33 15.16
C ASN A 207 7.13 -4.43 15.37
N ASN A 208 6.89 -5.36 16.28
CA ASN A 208 7.79 -6.50 16.58
C ASN A 208 8.20 -7.28 15.31
N ASN A 209 7.32 -7.37 14.32
CA ASN A 209 7.64 -8.01 13.04
C ASN A 209 8.72 -7.26 12.24
N GLU A 210 8.73 -5.92 12.30
CA GLU A 210 9.77 -5.11 11.64
C GLU A 210 11.08 -5.16 12.42
N TRP A 211 11.02 -5.18 13.75
CA TRP A 211 12.17 -5.43 14.61
C TRP A 211 12.86 -6.77 14.33
N ALA A 212 12.09 -7.85 14.25
CA ALA A 212 12.63 -9.17 13.95
C ALA A 212 13.30 -9.23 12.57
N ARG A 213 12.76 -8.52 11.57
CA ARG A 213 13.39 -8.41 10.24
C ARG A 213 14.68 -7.60 10.28
N TYR A 214 14.67 -6.49 11.01
CA TYR A 214 15.86 -5.66 11.16
C TYR A 214 17.00 -6.47 11.77
N LEU A 215 16.75 -7.15 12.89
CA LEU A 215 17.71 -8.03 13.56
C LEU A 215 18.17 -9.24 12.72
N TYR A 216 17.42 -9.62 11.69
CA TYR A 216 17.83 -10.65 10.75
C TYR A 216 18.75 -10.12 9.65
N TYR A 217 18.62 -8.84 9.28
CA TYR A 217 19.42 -8.20 8.25
C TYR A 217 20.70 -7.53 8.76
N THR A 218 20.71 -7.11 10.03
CA THR A 218 21.88 -6.57 10.72
C THR A 218 22.69 -7.67 11.38
#